data_AF-A0AA85APQ6-F1
#
_entry.id   AF-A0AA85APQ6-F1
#
_cell.length_a   1.000
_cell.length_b   1.000
_cell.length_c   1.000
_cell.angle_alpha   90.00
_cell.angle_beta   90.00
_cell.angle_gamma   90.00
#
_symmetry.space_group_name_H-M   'P 1'
#
loop_
_entity.id
_entity.type
_entity.pdbx_description
1 polymer ?
#
loop_
_entity_poly.entity_id
_entity_poly.type
_entity_poly.pdbx_seq_one_letter_code
_entity_poly.pdbx_strand_id
1 'polypeptide(L)'
;MGIPHKGISCMLTAIHKLQKCPGYLTPLHCDLCQLGLAAKMFSPTLPILDVDILEIDKSSTALEAKDYLLYFYYGGMIYGAVKNWERSLHFFELCLIIPAVSSSCILIEAAKKIILISLILHGKFSTVLETPVAYFMSPRPWKCYCQPYLELATAFRSNNPEDLTNFVDLHRELFTADFNFGLVKQVIKCHGKFRIQSLTKTFMTLSLTDVAMRIKLSGTQEAEKQILDMIKSKAIFANIDQQNGTVHFLDDPEQYDSIKMLRILQEKITECVNLEKHFMQLTDRLVTNPNYAKRMIELETKAAKSVGQY
;
A
#
# COMPACT_ATOMS: atom_id res chain seq x y z
N MET A 1 6.14 -31.07 -16.61
CA MET A 1 5.94 -30.01 -15.60
C MET A 1 4.46 -29.63 -15.63
N GLY A 2 3.72 -29.97 -14.59
CA GLY A 2 2.26 -29.81 -14.56
C GLY A 2 1.87 -28.34 -14.57
N ILE A 3 0.91 -27.98 -15.42
CA ILE A 3 0.44 -26.61 -15.62
C ILE A 3 -0.18 -26.11 -14.31
N PRO A 4 0.38 -25.09 -13.63
CA PRO A 4 -0.12 -24.60 -12.33
C PRO A 4 -1.55 -24.05 -12.40
N HIS A 5 -2.11 -23.83 -13.60
CA HIS A 5 -3.47 -23.32 -13.82
C HIS A 5 -4.57 -24.22 -13.26
N LYS A 6 -4.45 -25.55 -13.38
CA LYS A 6 -5.46 -26.47 -12.81
C LYS A 6 -5.50 -26.37 -11.28
N GLY A 7 -4.32 -26.18 -10.67
CA GLY A 7 -4.17 -26.02 -9.22
C GLY A 7 -4.93 -24.81 -8.67
N ILE A 8 -4.95 -23.68 -9.38
CA ILE A 8 -5.66 -22.46 -8.96
C ILE A 8 -7.16 -22.75 -8.77
N SER A 9 -7.81 -23.39 -9.74
CA SER A 9 -9.24 -23.71 -9.65
C SER A 9 -9.58 -24.65 -8.48
N CYS A 10 -8.73 -25.64 -8.24
CA CYS A 10 -8.88 -26.55 -7.10
C CYS A 10 -8.70 -25.83 -5.77
N MET A 11 -7.70 -24.94 -5.67
CA MET A 11 -7.46 -24.16 -4.45
C MET A 11 -8.59 -23.19 -4.15
N LEU A 12 -9.13 -22.50 -5.16
CA LEU A 12 -10.31 -21.66 -4.99
C LEU A 12 -11.50 -22.46 -4.47
N THR A 13 -11.74 -23.66 -5.01
CA THR A 13 -12.82 -24.53 -4.55
C THR A 13 -12.61 -24.97 -3.10
N ALA A 14 -11.37 -25.29 -2.72
CA ALA A 14 -11.02 -25.70 -1.37
C ALA A 14 -11.18 -24.53 -0.37
N ILE A 15 -10.74 -23.33 -0.72
CA ILE A 15 -10.89 -22.12 0.10
C ILE A 15 -12.37 -21.86 0.39
N HIS A 16 -13.23 -21.82 -0.64
CA HIS A 16 -14.67 -21.58 -0.43
C HIS A 16 -15.35 -22.64 0.44
N LYS A 17 -14.86 -23.88 0.44
CA LYS A 17 -15.40 -24.96 1.29
C LYS A 17 -14.89 -24.91 2.73
N LEU A 18 -13.69 -24.39 2.95
CA LEU A 18 -13.05 -24.32 4.28
C LEU A 18 -13.36 -23.01 5.01
N GLN A 19 -13.62 -21.93 4.28
CA GLN A 19 -13.96 -20.65 4.85
C GLN A 19 -15.35 -20.69 5.51
N LYS A 20 -15.42 -20.27 6.78
CA LYS A 20 -16.70 -20.07 7.48
C LYS A 20 -17.41 -18.81 6.98
N CYS A 21 -16.64 -17.78 6.62
CA CYS A 21 -17.10 -16.54 6.04
C CYS A 21 -16.05 -16.01 5.04
N PRO A 22 -16.42 -15.12 4.10
CA PRO A 22 -15.49 -14.61 3.07
C PRO A 22 -14.24 -13.92 3.63
N GLY A 23 -14.34 -13.24 4.77
CA GLY A 23 -13.24 -12.53 5.44
C GLY A 23 -12.37 -13.41 6.35
N TYR A 24 -12.46 -14.74 6.21
CA TYR A 24 -11.75 -15.70 7.05
C TYR A 24 -10.46 -16.19 6.38
N LEU A 25 -9.31 -15.97 7.03
CA LEU A 25 -8.03 -16.41 6.49
C LEU A 25 -7.79 -17.90 6.72
N THR A 26 -7.40 -18.61 5.66
CA THR A 26 -6.97 -20.01 5.72
C THR A 26 -5.55 -20.14 5.16
N PRO A 27 -4.76 -21.16 5.57
CA PRO A 27 -3.41 -21.35 5.03
C PRO A 27 -3.37 -21.46 3.51
N LEU A 28 -4.41 -22.03 2.89
CA LEU A 28 -4.50 -22.19 1.43
C LEU A 28 -4.49 -20.86 0.66
N HIS A 29 -4.76 -19.72 1.32
CA HIS A 29 -4.67 -18.41 0.68
C HIS A 29 -3.22 -18.08 0.29
N CYS A 30 -2.23 -18.46 1.10
CA CYS A 30 -0.83 -18.23 0.76
C CYS A 30 -0.41 -19.09 -0.45
N ASP A 31 -0.84 -20.36 -0.48
CA ASP A 31 -0.60 -21.30 -1.58
C ASP A 31 -1.26 -20.83 -2.89
N LEU A 32 -2.50 -20.33 -2.81
CA LEU A 32 -3.21 -19.76 -3.96
C LEU A 32 -2.41 -18.59 -4.56
N CYS A 33 -1.92 -17.68 -3.72
CA CYS A 33 -1.13 -16.53 -4.19
C CYS A 33 0.20 -16.98 -4.81
N GLN A 34 0.88 -17.95 -4.18
CA GLN A 34 2.12 -18.52 -4.71
C GLN A 34 1.90 -19.18 -6.08
N LEU A 35 0.82 -19.94 -6.25
CA LEU A 35 0.42 -20.53 -7.53
C LEU A 35 0.11 -19.45 -8.58
N GLY A 36 -0.61 -18.39 -8.19
CA GLY A 36 -0.91 -17.26 -9.07
C GLY A 36 0.36 -16.56 -9.57
N LEU A 37 1.33 -16.32 -8.69
CA LEU A 37 2.65 -15.76 -9.03
C LEU A 37 3.45 -16.69 -9.95
N ALA A 38 3.52 -17.99 -9.64
CA ALA A 38 4.23 -18.98 -10.46
C ALA A 38 3.61 -19.13 -11.86
N ALA A 39 2.27 -19.10 -11.94
CA ALA A 39 1.51 -19.17 -13.18
C ALA A 39 1.47 -17.85 -13.96
N LYS A 40 1.88 -16.73 -13.33
CA LYS A 40 1.69 -15.35 -13.83
C LYS A 40 0.23 -15.07 -14.22
N MET A 41 -0.71 -15.62 -13.45
CA MET A 41 -2.15 -15.48 -13.66
C MET A 41 -2.83 -14.95 -12.40
N PHE A 42 -3.25 -13.69 -12.44
CA PHE A 42 -3.78 -12.97 -11.28
C PHE A 42 -5.30 -12.78 -11.30
N SER A 43 -5.92 -12.75 -12.49
CA SER A 43 -7.37 -12.57 -12.64
C SER A 43 -8.22 -13.47 -11.73
N PRO A 44 -7.96 -14.78 -11.59
CA PRO A 44 -8.75 -15.64 -10.71
C PRO A 44 -8.45 -15.47 -9.21
N THR A 45 -7.30 -14.90 -8.85
CA THR A 45 -6.90 -14.69 -7.44
C THR A 45 -7.38 -13.35 -6.88
N LEU A 46 -7.56 -12.34 -7.74
CA LEU A 46 -7.98 -10.99 -7.33
C LEU A 46 -9.30 -10.97 -6.54
N PRO A 47 -10.37 -11.67 -6.93
CA PRO A 47 -11.63 -11.63 -6.16
C PRO A 47 -11.51 -12.13 -4.72
N ILE A 48 -10.56 -13.03 -4.46
CA ILE A 48 -10.27 -13.50 -3.09
C ILE A 48 -9.45 -12.47 -2.32
N LEU A 49 -8.47 -11.84 -2.97
CA LEU A 49 -7.63 -10.81 -2.37
C LEU A 49 -8.38 -9.50 -2.08
N ASP A 50 -9.39 -9.18 -2.89
CA ASP A 50 -10.17 -7.95 -2.77
C ASP A 50 -11.09 -7.94 -1.54
N VAL A 51 -11.32 -9.11 -0.94
CA VAL A 51 -12.06 -9.26 0.32
C VAL A 51 -11.14 -9.02 1.51
N ASP A 52 -11.49 -8.05 2.35
CA ASP A 52 -10.72 -7.75 3.54
C ASP A 52 -10.84 -8.88 4.57
N ILE A 53 -9.68 -9.33 5.05
CA ILE A 53 -9.58 -10.38 6.07
C ILE A 53 -9.84 -9.74 7.44
N LEU A 54 -10.90 -10.20 8.12
CA LEU A 54 -11.32 -9.68 9.42
C LEU A 54 -11.18 -10.74 10.53
N GLU A 55 -11.18 -12.02 10.17
CA GLU A 55 -11.15 -13.11 11.14
C GLU A 55 -9.98 -14.08 10.87
N ILE A 56 -9.28 -14.40 11.95
CA ILE A 56 -8.22 -15.41 11.98
C ILE A 56 -8.46 -16.29 13.19
N ASP A 57 -8.60 -17.60 12.99
CA ASP A 57 -8.75 -18.55 14.08
C ASP A 57 -7.71 -19.66 13.97
N LYS A 58 -6.67 -19.50 14.79
CA LYS A 58 -5.54 -20.43 14.94
C LYS A 58 -5.94 -21.77 15.57
N SER A 59 -7.08 -21.85 16.25
CA SER A 59 -7.50 -23.09 16.93
C SER A 59 -8.16 -24.07 15.97
N SER A 60 -8.88 -23.56 14.96
CA SER A 60 -9.49 -24.41 13.93
C SER A 60 -8.70 -24.48 12.62
N THR A 61 -7.72 -23.60 12.42
CA THR A 61 -6.81 -23.63 11.26
C THR A 61 -5.37 -23.86 11.70
N ALA A 62 -4.62 -24.69 10.97
CA ALA A 62 -3.18 -24.87 11.18
C ALA A 62 -2.36 -23.67 10.71
N LEU A 63 -2.88 -22.45 10.88
CA LEU A 63 -2.29 -21.22 10.36
C LEU A 63 -1.11 -20.77 11.22
N GLU A 64 0.05 -20.65 10.58
CA GLU A 64 1.25 -20.12 11.19
C GLU A 64 1.43 -18.62 10.88
N ALA A 65 2.23 -17.93 11.69
CA ALA A 65 2.58 -16.53 11.43
C ALA A 65 3.28 -16.35 10.06
N LYS A 66 3.99 -17.39 9.60
CA LYS A 66 4.60 -17.43 8.29
C LYS A 66 3.56 -17.38 7.17
N ASP A 67 2.45 -18.11 7.30
CA ASP A 67 1.40 -18.16 6.27
C ASP A 67 0.71 -16.81 6.12
N TYR A 68 0.45 -16.14 7.25
CA TYR A 68 -0.04 -14.76 7.26
C TYR A 68 0.92 -13.82 6.50
N LEU A 69 2.21 -13.85 6.86
CA LEU A 69 3.22 -13.00 6.22
C LEU A 69 3.33 -13.28 4.72
N LEU A 70 3.31 -14.55 4.31
CA LEU A 70 3.40 -14.93 2.91
C LEU A 70 2.14 -14.54 2.13
N TYR A 71 0.95 -14.69 2.71
CA TYR A 71 -0.30 -14.26 2.09
C TYR A 71 -0.25 -12.77 1.74
N PHE A 72 0.04 -11.92 2.73
CA PHE A 72 0.08 -10.48 2.50
C PHE A 72 1.26 -10.05 1.61
N TYR A 73 2.42 -10.69 1.75
CA TYR A 73 3.57 -10.41 0.88
C TYR A 73 3.29 -10.78 -0.59
N TYR A 74 2.76 -11.99 -0.84
CA TYR A 74 2.43 -12.43 -2.20
C TYR A 74 1.24 -11.66 -2.77
N GLY A 75 0.21 -11.37 -1.98
CA GLY A 75 -0.91 -10.50 -2.37
C GLY A 75 -0.41 -9.10 -2.77
N GLY A 76 0.50 -8.52 -1.98
CA GLY A 76 1.16 -7.26 -2.31
C GLY A 76 1.90 -7.33 -3.65
N MET A 77 2.64 -8.41 -3.92
CA MET A 77 3.31 -8.63 -5.21
C MET A 77 2.32 -8.76 -6.38
N ILE A 78 1.21 -9.47 -6.20
CA ILE A 78 0.15 -9.63 -7.20
C ILE A 78 -0.47 -8.27 -7.53
N TYR A 79 -0.84 -7.49 -6.51
CA TYR A 79 -1.37 -6.13 -6.71
C TYR A 79 -0.37 -5.20 -7.40
N GLY A 80 0.92 -5.30 -7.05
CA GLY A 80 1.98 -4.56 -7.71
C GLY A 80 2.13 -4.94 -9.18
N ALA A 81 1.98 -6.23 -9.52
CA ALA A 81 2.04 -6.71 -10.90
C ALA A 81 0.88 -6.19 -11.76
N VAL A 82 -0.32 -6.07 -11.19
CA VAL A 82 -1.48 -5.44 -11.86
C VAL A 82 -1.52 -3.91 -11.75
N LYS A 83 -0.48 -3.30 -11.15
CA LYS A 83 -0.33 -1.85 -10.92
C LYS A 83 -1.44 -1.23 -10.06
N ASN A 84 -2.08 -2.02 -9.20
CA ASN A 84 -2.92 -1.50 -8.14
C ASN A 84 -2.03 -1.16 -6.93
N TRP A 85 -1.37 0.00 -7.01
CA TRP A 85 -0.35 0.41 -6.05
C TRP A 85 -0.91 0.64 -4.64
N GLU A 86 -2.16 1.10 -4.52
CA GLU A 86 -2.81 1.37 -3.23
C GLU A 86 -3.00 0.07 -2.43
N ARG A 87 -3.67 -0.93 -3.03
CA ARG A 87 -3.83 -2.25 -2.38
C ARG A 87 -2.49 -2.94 -2.16
N SER A 88 -1.55 -2.81 -3.10
CA SER A 88 -0.20 -3.37 -2.97
C SER A 88 0.54 -2.81 -1.75
N LEU A 89 0.53 -1.48 -1.58
CA LEU A 89 1.13 -0.82 -0.43
C LEU A 89 0.49 -1.28 0.88
N HIS A 90 -0.85 -1.26 0.94
CA HIS A 90 -1.60 -1.70 2.11
C HIS A 90 -1.24 -3.13 2.53
N PHE A 91 -1.18 -4.05 1.57
CA PHE A 91 -0.81 -5.44 1.83
C PHE A 91 0.61 -5.58 2.40
N PHE A 92 1.58 -4.84 1.87
CA PHE A 92 2.93 -4.88 2.45
C PHE A 92 2.98 -4.23 3.84
N GLU A 93 2.23 -3.16 4.09
CA GLU A 93 2.14 -2.54 5.41
C GLU A 93 1.57 -3.50 6.46
N LEU A 94 0.60 -4.35 6.10
CA LEU A 94 0.08 -5.41 6.98
C LEU A 94 1.18 -6.39 7.41
N CYS A 95 2.19 -6.64 6.57
CA CYS A 95 3.37 -7.43 6.95
C CYS A 95 4.27 -6.72 7.99
N LEU A 96 4.29 -5.39 8.03
CA LEU A 96 5.07 -4.62 8.99
C LEU A 96 4.37 -4.51 10.36
N ILE A 97 3.04 -4.48 10.40
CA ILE A 97 2.30 -4.27 11.65
C ILE A 97 2.22 -5.53 12.53
N ILE A 98 2.33 -6.74 11.97
CA ILE A 98 2.17 -8.00 12.71
C ILE A 98 3.11 -8.06 13.94
N PRO A 99 2.63 -8.29 15.17
CA PRO A 99 3.50 -8.35 16.34
C PRO A 99 4.56 -9.46 16.22
N ALA A 100 5.85 -9.09 16.24
CA ALA A 100 6.95 -10.06 16.20
C ALA A 100 8.18 -9.53 16.96
N VAL A 101 8.88 -10.44 17.65
CA VAL A 101 10.10 -10.12 18.43
C VAL A 101 11.31 -9.93 17.50
N SER A 102 11.35 -10.64 16.38
CA SER A 102 12.44 -10.58 15.40
C SER A 102 11.93 -10.16 14.01
N SER A 103 12.84 -9.62 13.19
CA SER A 103 12.54 -9.29 11.79
C SER A 103 12.78 -10.51 10.91
N SER A 104 11.74 -11.01 10.25
CA SER A 104 11.86 -12.10 9.27
C SER A 104 12.33 -11.57 7.91
N CYS A 105 12.94 -12.42 7.09
CA CYS A 105 13.33 -12.05 5.72
C CYS A 105 12.12 -11.59 4.89
N ILE A 106 10.96 -12.21 5.07
CA ILE A 106 9.70 -11.83 4.38
C ILE A 106 9.32 -10.39 4.72
N LEU A 107 9.43 -10.02 6.00
CA LEU A 107 9.14 -8.66 6.47
C LEU A 107 10.13 -7.65 5.88
N ILE A 108 11.42 -7.98 5.84
CA ILE A 108 12.45 -7.10 5.25
C ILE A 108 12.18 -6.90 3.75
N GLU A 109 11.84 -7.97 3.01
CA GLU A 109 11.49 -7.88 1.59
C GLU A 109 10.21 -7.08 1.32
N ALA A 110 9.21 -7.17 2.22
CA ALA A 110 8.04 -6.31 2.20
C ALA A 110 8.43 -4.85 2.43
N ALA A 111 9.27 -4.58 3.44
CA ALA A 111 9.73 -3.24 3.79
C ALA A 111 10.45 -2.52 2.63
N LYS A 112 11.33 -3.23 1.91
CA LYS A 112 11.98 -2.74 0.69
C LYS A 112 10.94 -2.31 -0.37
N LYS A 113 9.91 -3.13 -0.58
CA LYS A 113 8.84 -2.87 -1.57
C LYS A 113 7.90 -1.75 -1.14
N ILE A 114 7.63 -1.58 0.16
CA ILE A 114 6.89 -0.43 0.71
C ILE A 114 7.60 0.85 0.30
N ILE A 115 8.90 0.95 0.50
CA ILE A 115 9.65 2.16 0.13
C ILE A 115 9.48 2.46 -1.37
N LEU A 116 9.67 1.46 -2.24
CA LEU A 116 9.52 1.65 -3.69
C LEU A 116 8.09 2.04 -4.09
N ILE A 117 7.09 1.37 -3.53
CA ILE A 117 5.68 1.61 -3.90
C ILE A 117 5.19 2.94 -3.34
N SER A 118 5.60 3.34 -2.13
CA SER A 118 5.31 4.67 -1.59
C SER A 118 5.89 5.77 -2.49
N LEU A 119 7.09 5.58 -3.06
CA LEU A 119 7.65 6.53 -4.04
C LEU A 119 6.85 6.56 -5.34
N ILE A 120 6.36 5.41 -5.82
CA ILE A 120 5.55 5.31 -7.04
C ILE A 120 4.16 5.94 -6.85
N LEU A 121 3.53 5.72 -5.70
CA LEU A 121 2.16 6.13 -5.43
C LEU A 121 2.07 7.57 -4.91
N HIS A 122 2.93 7.95 -3.96
CA HIS A 122 2.84 9.23 -3.25
C HIS A 122 3.97 10.21 -3.61
N GLY A 123 5.02 9.77 -4.30
CA GLY A 123 6.18 10.61 -4.62
C GLY A 123 7.06 10.93 -3.40
N LYS A 124 6.78 10.27 -2.29
CA LYS A 124 7.55 10.35 -1.05
C LYS A 124 7.40 9.03 -0.30
N PHE A 125 8.45 8.67 0.42
CA PHE A 125 8.34 7.59 1.38
C PHE A 125 7.55 8.10 2.60
N SER A 126 6.44 7.42 2.89
CA SER A 126 5.66 7.54 4.12
C SER A 126 5.14 6.14 4.45
N THR A 127 5.02 5.85 5.74
CA THR A 127 4.45 4.59 6.24
C THR A 127 3.30 4.90 7.18
N VAL A 128 2.23 4.09 7.16
CA VAL A 128 1.11 4.19 8.12
C VAL A 128 1.58 4.17 9.60
N LEU A 129 2.75 3.59 9.86
CA LEU A 129 3.42 3.57 11.17
C LEU A 129 3.96 4.91 11.67
N GLU A 130 3.86 5.99 10.89
CA GLU A 130 4.18 7.36 11.37
C GLU A 130 3.21 7.83 12.47
N THR A 131 2.06 7.18 12.59
CA THR A 131 1.21 7.30 13.78
C THR A 131 1.71 6.32 14.84
N PRO A 132 2.15 6.78 16.03
CA PRO A 132 2.65 5.88 17.06
C PRO A 132 1.50 5.02 17.58
N VAL A 133 1.39 3.79 17.08
CA VAL A 133 0.53 2.76 17.68
C VAL A 133 1.24 2.29 18.96
N ALA A 134 1.18 3.13 19.98
CA ALA A 134 1.99 3.10 21.20
C ALA A 134 1.80 1.83 22.05
N TYR A 135 0.89 0.93 21.68
CA TYR A 135 0.45 -0.14 22.57
C TYR A 135 0.94 -1.55 22.20
N PHE A 136 1.50 -1.79 21.00
CA PHE A 136 1.77 -3.17 20.56
C PHE A 136 3.09 -3.42 19.80
N MET A 137 3.93 -2.40 19.59
CA MET A 137 5.10 -2.56 18.73
C MET A 137 6.38 -2.16 19.45
N SER A 138 7.22 -3.15 19.77
CA SER A 138 8.64 -2.88 19.99
C SER A 138 9.21 -2.25 18.70
N PRO A 139 10.07 -1.21 18.80
CA PRO A 139 10.70 -0.62 17.63
C PRO A 139 11.58 -1.68 16.96
N ARG A 140 11.09 -2.25 15.87
CA ARG A 140 11.84 -3.24 15.08
C ARG A 140 12.90 -2.52 14.25
N PRO A 141 14.17 -2.94 14.29
CA PRO A 141 15.26 -2.31 13.53
C PRO A 141 15.23 -2.70 12.04
N TRP A 142 14.04 -2.86 11.43
CA TRP A 142 13.90 -3.27 10.03
C TRP A 142 14.53 -2.24 9.07
N LYS A 143 14.50 -0.95 9.44
CA LYS A 143 15.09 0.14 8.65
C LYS A 143 16.58 -0.05 8.41
N CYS A 144 17.32 -0.62 9.38
CA CYS A 144 18.75 -0.89 9.26
C CYS A 144 19.08 -1.84 8.09
N TYR A 145 18.15 -2.73 7.74
CA TYR A 145 18.31 -3.68 6.62
C TYR A 145 17.85 -3.11 5.26
N CYS A 146 17.30 -1.89 5.25
CA CYS A 146 16.74 -1.25 4.06
C CYS A 146 17.50 0.03 3.67
N GLN A 147 18.71 0.22 4.19
CA GLN A 147 19.46 1.48 4.06
C GLN A 147 19.61 1.96 2.60
N PRO A 148 20.00 1.12 1.61
CA PRO A 148 20.09 1.55 0.21
C PRO A 148 18.75 2.01 -0.39
N TYR A 149 17.63 1.45 0.09
CA TYR A 149 16.29 1.86 -0.33
C TYR A 149 15.86 3.18 0.32
N LEU A 150 16.26 3.43 1.57
CA LEU A 150 16.04 4.71 2.25
C LEU A 150 16.87 5.83 1.61
N GLU A 151 18.10 5.51 1.19
CA GLU A 151 18.96 6.42 0.42
C GLU A 151 18.37 6.69 -0.97
N LEU A 152 17.81 5.68 -1.65
CA LEU A 152 17.04 5.88 -2.88
C LEU A 152 15.87 6.86 -2.67
N ALA A 153 15.10 6.70 -1.60
CA ALA A 153 14.01 7.62 -1.26
C ALA A 153 14.50 9.04 -0.97
N THR A 154 15.73 9.17 -0.47
CA THR A 154 16.39 10.46 -0.24
C THR A 154 16.84 11.09 -1.57
N ALA A 155 17.47 10.31 -2.45
CA ALA A 155 17.87 10.71 -3.80
C ALA A 155 16.66 11.13 -4.66
N PHE A 156 15.52 10.46 -4.50
CA PHE A 156 14.26 10.78 -5.19
C PHE A 156 13.77 12.21 -4.93
N ARG A 157 14.17 12.83 -3.80
CA ARG A 157 13.82 14.22 -3.49
C ARG A 157 14.60 15.24 -4.32
N SER A 158 15.72 14.85 -4.95
CA SER A 158 16.46 15.73 -5.87
C SER A 158 15.55 16.13 -7.04
N ASN A 159 15.69 17.38 -7.48
CA ASN A 159 15.02 17.86 -8.68
C ASN A 159 15.73 17.41 -9.97
N ASN A 160 16.96 16.89 -9.85
CA ASN A 160 17.71 16.39 -10.99
C ASN A 160 17.41 14.90 -11.24
N PRO A 161 16.85 14.52 -12.40
CA PRO A 161 16.62 13.13 -12.76
C PRO A 161 17.93 12.33 -12.94
N GLU A 162 19.02 13.00 -13.32
CA GLU A 162 20.32 12.34 -13.47
C GLU A 162 20.89 11.85 -12.14
N ASP A 163 20.74 12.62 -11.06
CA ASP A 163 21.22 12.21 -9.73
C ASP A 163 20.56 10.89 -9.29
N LEU A 164 19.24 10.78 -9.53
CA LEU A 164 18.49 9.57 -9.23
C LEU A 164 18.93 8.41 -10.12
N THR A 165 19.14 8.66 -11.41
CA THR A 165 19.57 7.63 -12.38
C THR A 165 20.96 7.11 -12.03
N ASN A 166 21.92 8.01 -11.76
CA ASN A 166 23.28 7.69 -11.33
C ASN A 166 23.28 6.89 -10.03
N PHE A 167 22.45 7.26 -9.05
CA PHE A 167 22.31 6.50 -7.80
C PHE A 167 21.81 5.06 -8.06
N VAL A 168 20.80 4.91 -8.94
CA VAL A 168 20.25 3.60 -9.29
C VAL A 168 21.25 2.75 -10.05
N ASP A 169 22.02 3.33 -10.98
CA ASP A 169 23.03 2.61 -11.74
C ASP A 169 24.19 2.16 -10.85
N LEU A 170 24.61 2.99 -9.89
CA LEU A 170 25.61 2.62 -8.88
C LEU A 170 25.18 1.40 -8.03
N HIS A 171 23.88 1.31 -7.69
CA HIS A 171 23.33 0.24 -6.85
C HIS A 171 22.58 -0.84 -7.64
N ARG A 172 22.77 -0.91 -8.96
CA ARG A 172 22.01 -1.78 -9.87
C ARG A 172 22.08 -3.25 -9.48
N GLU A 173 23.26 -3.74 -9.12
CA GLU A 173 23.47 -5.15 -8.74
C GLU A 173 22.63 -5.51 -7.52
N LEU A 174 22.60 -4.63 -6.51
CA LEU A 174 21.80 -4.83 -5.29
C LEU A 174 20.30 -4.93 -5.60
N PHE A 175 19.76 -3.98 -6.37
CA PHE A 175 18.34 -4.00 -6.72
C PHE A 175 17.96 -5.17 -7.62
N THR A 176 18.91 -5.67 -8.41
CA THR A 176 18.72 -6.85 -9.27
C THR A 176 18.75 -8.14 -8.44
N ALA A 177 19.68 -8.26 -7.50
CA ALA A 177 19.78 -9.39 -6.57
C ALA A 177 18.51 -9.52 -5.69
N ASP A 178 17.93 -8.39 -5.29
CA ASP A 178 16.67 -8.34 -4.55
C ASP A 178 15.40 -8.54 -5.43
N PHE A 179 15.56 -8.78 -6.74
CA PHE A 179 14.46 -8.89 -7.71
C PHE A 179 13.51 -7.67 -7.77
N ASN A 180 13.98 -6.50 -7.32
CA ASN A 180 13.17 -5.28 -7.21
C ASN A 180 13.49 -4.27 -8.34
N PHE A 181 14.46 -4.54 -9.21
CA PHE A 181 14.91 -3.58 -10.23
C PHE A 181 13.80 -3.10 -11.18
N GLY A 182 12.80 -3.95 -11.48
CA GLY A 182 11.64 -3.55 -12.26
C GLY A 182 10.81 -2.44 -11.60
N LEU A 183 10.65 -2.48 -10.27
CA LEU A 183 9.99 -1.45 -9.48
C LEU A 183 10.85 -0.18 -9.40
N VAL A 184 12.17 -0.32 -9.24
CA VAL A 184 13.11 0.83 -9.26
C VAL A 184 13.03 1.59 -10.58
N LYS A 185 12.88 0.90 -11.72
CA LYS A 185 12.61 1.56 -13.01
C LYS A 185 11.28 2.33 -13.02
N GLN A 186 10.24 1.83 -12.35
CA GLN A 186 8.99 2.58 -12.20
C GLN A 186 9.18 3.83 -11.35
N VAL A 187 10.01 3.76 -10.29
CA VAL A 187 10.40 4.92 -9.46
C VAL A 187 11.07 5.99 -10.32
N ILE A 188 12.07 5.64 -11.14
CA ILE A 188 12.70 6.60 -12.07
C ILE A 188 11.64 7.20 -13.02
N LYS A 189 10.78 6.35 -13.59
CA LYS A 189 9.75 6.79 -14.55
C LYS A 189 8.76 7.80 -13.95
N CYS A 190 8.36 7.64 -12.69
CA CYS A 190 7.41 8.55 -12.05
C CYS A 190 8.06 9.79 -11.42
N HIS A 191 9.39 9.88 -11.36
CA HIS A 191 10.12 11.00 -10.74
C HIS A 191 9.71 12.36 -11.31
N GLY A 192 9.81 12.54 -12.63
CA GLY A 192 9.46 13.78 -13.32
C GLY A 192 8.03 14.23 -13.03
N LYS A 193 7.07 13.28 -13.03
CA LYS A 193 5.67 13.53 -12.66
C LYS A 193 5.54 14.16 -11.29
N PHE A 194 6.20 13.62 -10.27
CA PHE A 194 6.13 14.17 -8.91
C PHE A 194 6.90 15.48 -8.76
N ARG A 195 7.95 15.72 -9.56
CA ARG A 195 8.63 17.02 -9.60
C ARG A 195 7.70 18.09 -10.18
N ILE A 196 7.01 17.82 -11.29
CA ILE A 196 6.00 18.74 -11.85
C ILE A 196 4.88 18.98 -10.85
N GLN A 197 4.36 17.92 -10.21
CA GLN A 197 3.30 18.04 -9.20
C GLN A 197 3.73 18.87 -7.98
N SER A 198 5.02 18.91 -7.65
CA SER A 198 5.51 19.78 -6.58
C SER A 198 5.47 21.28 -6.95
N LEU A 199 5.62 21.62 -8.24
CA LEU A 199 5.54 23.00 -8.72
C LEU A 199 4.13 23.57 -8.61
N THR A 200 3.09 22.74 -8.76
CA THR A 200 1.69 23.19 -8.64
C THR A 200 1.35 23.69 -7.23
N LYS A 201 2.15 23.31 -6.21
CA LYS A 201 1.96 23.76 -4.83
C LYS A 201 2.53 25.15 -4.56
N THR A 202 3.45 25.62 -5.40
CA THR A 202 4.18 26.88 -5.19
C THR A 202 3.94 27.90 -6.30
N PHE A 203 3.45 27.47 -7.46
CA PHE A 203 3.23 28.32 -8.62
C PHE A 203 1.79 28.19 -9.13
N MET A 204 1.16 29.33 -9.41
CA MET A 204 -0.10 29.41 -10.15
C MET A 204 0.17 29.44 -11.67
N THR A 205 1.26 30.08 -12.09
CA THR A 205 1.64 30.21 -13.49
C THR A 205 3.16 30.15 -13.60
N LEU A 206 3.66 29.41 -14.59
CA LEU A 206 5.10 29.21 -14.80
C LEU A 206 5.40 29.05 -16.29
N SER A 207 6.53 29.58 -16.78
CA SER A 207 6.93 29.36 -18.18
C SER A 207 7.35 27.90 -18.41
N LEU A 208 7.14 27.38 -19.62
CA LEU A 208 7.60 26.03 -19.98
C LEU A 208 9.12 25.89 -19.90
N THR A 209 9.84 26.97 -20.19
CA THR A 209 11.30 27.06 -20.04
C THR A 209 11.71 26.93 -18.57
N ASP A 210 11.01 27.62 -17.68
CA ASP A 210 11.23 27.54 -16.24
C ASP A 210 10.93 26.17 -15.66
N VAL A 211 9.89 25.50 -16.15
CA VAL A 211 9.58 24.10 -15.78
C VAL A 211 10.73 23.20 -16.19
N ALA A 212 11.17 23.29 -17.44
CA ALA A 212 12.26 22.48 -17.97
C ALA A 212 13.56 22.70 -17.20
N MET A 213 13.92 23.95 -16.88
CA MET A 213 15.12 24.27 -16.09
C MET A 213 15.05 23.74 -14.65
N ARG A 214 13.90 23.89 -13.98
CA ARG A 214 13.75 23.47 -12.56
C ARG A 214 13.78 21.95 -12.38
N ILE A 215 13.29 21.21 -13.37
CA ILE A 215 13.25 19.73 -13.36
C ILE A 215 14.41 19.14 -14.18
N LYS A 216 15.26 19.99 -14.77
CA LYS A 216 16.37 19.63 -15.66
C LYS A 216 15.96 18.68 -16.79
N LEU A 217 14.84 18.99 -17.44
CA LEU A 217 14.40 18.31 -18.67
C LEU A 217 15.19 18.81 -19.88
N SER A 218 15.19 18.05 -20.98
CA SER A 218 16.02 18.37 -22.16
C SER A 218 15.53 19.61 -22.92
N GLY A 219 14.28 20.04 -22.69
CA GLY A 219 13.73 21.26 -23.30
C GLY A 219 12.25 21.48 -23.01
N THR A 220 11.72 22.58 -23.56
CA THR A 220 10.32 22.99 -23.38
C THR A 220 9.32 21.98 -23.96
N GLN A 221 9.65 21.34 -25.09
CA GLN A 221 8.82 20.33 -25.73
C GLN A 221 8.64 19.08 -24.86
N GLU A 222 9.69 18.67 -24.14
CA GLU A 222 9.60 17.52 -23.22
C GLU A 222 8.76 17.88 -22.00
N ALA A 223 8.93 19.08 -21.45
CA ALA A 223 8.11 19.59 -20.35
C ALA A 223 6.62 19.65 -20.75
N GLU A 224 6.31 20.20 -21.92
CA GLU A 224 4.95 20.27 -22.46
C GLU A 224 4.34 18.87 -22.61
N LYS A 225 5.07 17.92 -23.18
CA LYS A 225 4.63 16.52 -23.33
C LYS A 225 4.32 15.87 -21.98
N GLN A 226 5.20 16.01 -20.99
CA GLN A 226 4.97 15.44 -19.66
C GLN A 226 3.75 16.07 -18.98
N ILE A 227 3.59 17.40 -19.07
CA ILE A 227 2.42 18.10 -18.51
C ILE A 227 1.13 17.62 -19.19
N LEU A 228 1.12 17.47 -20.52
CA LEU A 228 -0.03 16.95 -21.25
C LEU A 228 -0.42 15.53 -20.80
N ASP A 229 0.55 14.64 -20.60
CA ASP A 229 0.29 13.28 -20.12
C ASP A 229 -0.24 13.30 -18.67
N MET A 230 0.20 14.25 -17.85
CA MET A 230 -0.31 14.44 -16.49
C MET A 230 -1.73 15.01 -16.46
N ILE A 231 -2.08 15.92 -17.38
CA ILE A 231 -3.46 16.43 -17.55
C ILE A 231 -4.38 15.29 -18.02
N LYS A 232 -3.98 14.51 -19.02
CA LYS A 232 -4.77 13.36 -19.53
C LYS A 232 -5.05 12.31 -18.46
N SER A 233 -4.07 12.06 -17.59
CA SER A 233 -4.21 11.13 -16.46
C SER A 233 -4.90 11.74 -15.23
N LYS A 234 -5.34 13.00 -15.30
CA LYS A 234 -5.94 13.76 -14.18
C LYS A 234 -5.03 13.83 -12.95
N ALA A 235 -3.71 13.78 -13.14
CA ALA A 235 -2.74 13.89 -12.06
C ALA A 235 -2.49 15.34 -11.65
N ILE A 236 -2.69 16.28 -12.57
CA ILE A 236 -2.71 17.72 -12.33
C ILE A 236 -3.84 18.34 -13.15
N PHE A 237 -4.31 19.50 -12.72
CA PHE A 237 -5.20 20.35 -13.48
C PHE A 237 -4.40 21.56 -13.94
N ALA A 238 -4.26 21.72 -15.25
CA ALA A 238 -3.46 22.79 -15.83
C ALA A 238 -3.93 23.12 -17.25
N ASN A 239 -3.69 24.36 -17.68
CA ASN A 239 -3.87 24.80 -19.05
C ASN A 239 -2.53 25.29 -19.62
N ILE A 240 -2.25 24.96 -20.88
CA ILE A 240 -1.01 25.33 -21.57
C ILE A 240 -1.32 26.44 -22.57
N ASP A 241 -0.74 27.61 -22.36
CA ASP A 241 -0.77 28.71 -23.31
C ASP A 241 0.48 28.64 -24.21
N GLN A 242 0.26 28.13 -25.41
CA GLN A 242 1.34 27.95 -26.39
C GLN A 242 1.79 29.27 -27.04
N GLN A 243 0.96 30.33 -27.00
CA GLN A 243 1.33 31.64 -27.55
C GLN A 243 2.34 32.34 -26.64
N ASN A 244 2.10 32.28 -25.33
CA ASN A 244 2.98 32.87 -24.32
C ASN A 244 4.04 31.90 -23.79
N GLY A 245 3.94 30.61 -24.13
CA GLY A 245 4.87 29.57 -23.66
C GLY A 245 4.76 29.32 -22.15
N THR A 246 3.56 29.48 -21.58
CA THR A 246 3.30 29.40 -20.14
C THR A 246 2.29 28.31 -19.79
N VAL A 247 2.39 27.79 -18.58
CA VAL A 247 1.44 26.83 -18.01
C VAL A 247 0.76 27.47 -16.81
N HIS A 248 -0.56 27.42 -16.81
CA HIS A 248 -1.41 27.86 -15.72
C HIS A 248 -1.88 26.64 -14.95
N PHE A 249 -1.47 26.51 -13.69
CA PHE A 249 -1.92 25.45 -12.79
C PHE A 249 -3.27 25.85 -12.20
N LEU A 250 -4.20 24.90 -12.16
CA LEU A 250 -5.57 25.06 -11.69
C LEU A 250 -5.82 24.14 -10.50
N ASP A 251 -6.82 24.48 -9.71
CA ASP A 251 -7.34 23.57 -8.68
C ASP A 251 -8.23 22.49 -9.29
N ASP A 252 -8.58 21.49 -8.47
CA ASP A 252 -9.50 20.42 -8.87
C ASP A 252 -10.86 21.01 -9.30
N PRO A 253 -11.33 20.75 -10.53
CA PRO A 253 -12.61 21.27 -11.02
C PRO A 253 -13.83 20.60 -10.40
N GLU A 254 -13.67 19.53 -9.60
CA GLU A 254 -14.78 18.83 -8.95
C GLU A 254 -15.50 19.73 -7.92
N GLN A 255 -16.79 19.99 -8.16
CA GLN A 255 -17.64 20.82 -7.30
C GLN A 255 -18.50 20.01 -6.33
N TYR A 256 -18.40 18.67 -6.35
CA TYR A 256 -19.13 17.75 -5.46
C TYR A 256 -20.66 17.81 -5.57
N ASP A 257 -21.19 18.39 -6.64
CA ASP A 257 -22.62 18.62 -6.87
C ASP A 257 -23.24 17.62 -7.87
N SER A 258 -22.43 16.74 -8.44
CA SER A 258 -22.87 15.78 -9.46
C SER A 258 -23.61 14.56 -8.87
N ILE A 259 -24.54 13.99 -9.65
CA ILE A 259 -25.22 12.71 -9.33
C ILE A 259 -24.18 11.58 -9.13
N LYS A 260 -23.07 11.64 -9.86
CA LYS A 260 -21.96 10.70 -9.71
C LYS A 260 -21.37 10.78 -8.30
N MET A 261 -21.12 11.99 -7.78
CA MET A 261 -20.61 12.17 -6.42
C MET A 261 -21.64 11.76 -5.36
N LEU A 262 -22.93 12.05 -5.57
CA LEU A 262 -24.00 11.53 -4.70
C LEU A 262 -23.99 10.00 -4.63
N ARG A 263 -23.79 9.32 -5.76
CA ARG A 263 -23.70 7.86 -5.79
C ARG A 263 -22.45 7.34 -5.07
N ILE A 264 -21.29 7.95 -5.29
CA ILE A 264 -20.05 7.58 -4.56
C ILE A 264 -20.26 7.76 -3.05
N LEU A 265 -20.88 8.86 -2.64
CA LEU A 265 -21.21 9.11 -1.23
C LEU A 265 -22.14 8.03 -0.68
N GLN A 266 -23.21 7.67 -1.41
CA GLN A 266 -24.14 6.62 -1.00
C GLN A 266 -23.45 5.25 -0.88
N GLU A 267 -22.58 4.90 -1.82
CA GLU A 267 -21.77 3.67 -1.77
C GLU A 267 -20.87 3.67 -0.52
N LYS A 268 -20.18 4.79 -0.22
CA LYS A 268 -19.34 4.93 0.97
C LYS A 268 -20.11 4.90 2.29
N ILE A 269 -21.29 5.52 2.35
CA ILE A 269 -22.19 5.42 3.51
C ILE A 269 -22.59 3.96 3.74
N THR A 270 -22.91 3.24 2.67
CA THR A 270 -23.29 1.82 2.76
C THR A 270 -22.13 0.96 3.28
N GLU A 271 -20.91 1.19 2.81
CA GLU A 271 -19.70 0.55 3.34
C GLU A 271 -19.54 0.82 4.85
N CYS A 272 -19.66 2.08 5.30
CA CYS A 272 -19.56 2.45 6.71
C CYS A 272 -20.64 1.77 7.56
N VAL A 273 -21.89 1.76 7.11
CA VAL A 273 -23.00 1.08 7.81
C VAL A 273 -22.74 -0.41 7.94
N ASN A 274 -22.19 -1.05 6.91
CA ASN A 274 -21.85 -2.48 6.97
C ASN A 274 -20.70 -2.75 7.95
N LEU A 275 -19.70 -1.87 8.00
CA LEU A 275 -18.61 -1.95 8.96
C LEU A 275 -19.10 -1.75 10.40
N GLU A 276 -20.00 -0.79 10.64
CA GLU A 276 -20.63 -0.55 11.94
C GLU A 276 -21.42 -1.78 12.41
N LYS A 277 -22.24 -2.38 11.53
CA LYS A 277 -22.96 -3.63 11.84
C LYS A 277 -21.99 -4.75 12.24
N HIS A 278 -20.87 -4.87 11.54
CA HIS A 278 -19.86 -5.86 11.89
C HIS A 278 -19.22 -5.56 13.26
N PHE A 279 -18.93 -4.30 13.55
CA PHE A 279 -18.40 -3.90 14.86
C PHE A 279 -19.38 -4.22 16.00
N MET A 280 -20.68 -3.94 15.81
CA MET A 280 -21.72 -4.31 16.78
C MET A 280 -21.75 -5.82 17.03
N GLN A 281 -21.69 -6.65 15.98
CA GLN A 281 -21.60 -8.11 16.11
C GLN A 281 -20.36 -8.56 16.89
N LEU A 282 -19.21 -7.90 16.69
CA LEU A 282 -17.99 -8.17 17.45
C LEU A 282 -18.13 -7.75 18.91
N THR A 283 -18.75 -6.60 19.19
CA THR A 283 -19.04 -6.14 20.56
C THR A 283 -19.96 -7.13 21.29
N ASP A 284 -21.03 -7.59 20.64
CA ASP A 284 -21.95 -8.58 21.22
C ASP A 284 -21.22 -9.89 21.56
N ARG A 285 -20.36 -10.38 20.65
CA ARG A 285 -19.52 -11.56 20.89
C ARG A 285 -18.53 -11.36 22.03
N LEU A 286 -18.00 -10.15 22.20
CA LEU A 286 -17.07 -9.83 23.29
C LEU A 286 -17.78 -9.81 24.65
N VAL A 287 -18.93 -9.13 24.73
CA VAL A 287 -19.72 -8.98 25.97
C VAL A 287 -20.28 -10.33 26.42
N THR A 288 -20.71 -11.18 25.48
CA THR A 288 -21.21 -12.53 25.78
C THR A 288 -20.10 -13.55 26.08
N ASN A 289 -18.82 -13.19 25.88
CA ASN A 289 -17.72 -14.10 26.15
C ASN A 289 -17.45 -14.23 27.67
N PRO A 290 -17.61 -15.44 28.25
CA PRO A 290 -17.49 -15.62 29.70
C PRO A 290 -16.07 -15.31 30.21
N ASN A 291 -15.04 -15.53 29.40
CA ASN A 291 -13.66 -15.22 29.78
C ASN A 291 -13.42 -13.70 29.83
N TYR A 292 -14.05 -12.95 28.92
CA TYR A 292 -13.98 -11.50 28.92
C TYR A 292 -14.72 -10.92 30.12
N ALA A 293 -15.97 -11.36 30.35
CA ALA A 293 -16.77 -10.94 31.50
C ALA A 293 -16.05 -11.20 32.83
N LYS A 294 -15.47 -12.40 33.01
CA LYS A 294 -14.67 -12.74 34.20
C LYS A 294 -13.49 -11.80 34.39
N ARG A 295 -12.75 -11.50 33.33
CA ARG A 295 -11.58 -10.61 33.40
C ARG A 295 -11.94 -9.16 33.68
N MET A 296 -13.07 -8.68 33.17
CA MET A 296 -13.59 -7.34 33.50
C MET A 296 -13.94 -7.22 34.99
N ILE A 297 -14.64 -8.21 35.54
CA ILE A 297 -14.96 -8.27 36.98
C ILE A 297 -13.66 -8.30 37.83
N GLU A 298 -12.65 -9.07 37.41
CA GLU A 298 -11.34 -9.11 38.10
C GLU A 298 -10.63 -7.74 38.10
N LEU A 299 -10.71 -6.98 36.99
CA LEU A 299 -10.12 -5.64 36.88
C LEU A 299 -10.87 -4.61 37.74
N GLU A 300 -12.20 -4.62 37.72
CA GLU A 300 -13.05 -3.77 38.56
C GLU A 300 -12.79 -4.02 40.06
N THR A 301 -12.67 -5.30 40.44
CA THR A 301 -12.38 -5.69 41.83
C THR A 301 -10.98 -5.23 42.27
N LYS A 302 -9.98 -5.27 41.38
CA LYS A 302 -8.63 -4.75 41.67
C LYS A 302 -8.63 -3.22 41.80
N ALA A 303 -9.36 -2.52 40.94
CA ALA A 303 -9.49 -1.06 41.00
C ALA A 303 -10.18 -0.60 42.30
N ALA A 304 -11.25 -1.29 42.72
CA ALA A 304 -11.95 -0.99 43.97
C ALA A 304 -11.05 -1.20 45.20
N LYS A 305 -10.20 -2.24 45.21
CA LYS A 305 -9.24 -2.50 46.29
C LYS A 305 -8.12 -1.46 46.37
N SER A 306 -7.67 -0.91 45.23
CA SER A 306 -6.65 0.15 45.21
C SER A 306 -7.16 1.52 45.70
N VAL A 307 -8.48 1.77 45.62
CA VAL A 307 -9.08 3.03 46.08
C VAL A 307 -9.36 3.00 47.59
N GLY A 308 -9.55 1.82 48.19
CA GLY A 308 -9.80 1.65 49.63
C GLY A 308 -8.54 1.53 50.52
N GLN A 309 -7.35 1.84 50.02
CA GLN A 309 -6.07 1.77 50.75
C GLN A 309 -5.45 3.14 51.08
N TYR A 310 -6.25 4.21 51.11
CA TYR A 310 -5.84 5.52 51.64
C TYR A 310 -6.49 5.77 53.01
#